data_AF-A0A142XC61-F1
#
_entry.id   AF-A0A142XC61-F1
#
_cell.length_a   1.000
_cell.length_b   1.000
_cell.length_c   1.000
_cell.angle_alpha   90.00
_cell.angle_beta   90.00
_cell.angle_gamma   90.00
#
_symmetry.space_group_name_H-M   'P 1'
#
loop_
_entity.id
_entity.type
_entity.pdbx_description
1 polymer ?
#
loop_
_entity_poly.entity_id
_entity_poly.type
_entity_poly.pdbx_seq_one_letter_code
_entity_poly.pdbx_strand_id
1 'polypeptide(L)'
;MNPRPTPGYAALSVILGLTLAAAGGLKTAETLLGAPPPPLGSGRLPAALLSGWPVVEFALGLWLASGARPSAARAVGIVLLLAFSGLTLHQVVTGLRDCGCFGPVKVPPTATLAFDLTMLAGLVALKPRLAEPPARRWAVAAAVGLFVGCAALPALLRPAPAERFEVIDSSDWVGRRFPLLEETDIADRLRAGAWLVVLHRSGCEECRRQVPRLTEQARLGGASVALVEVPTVGGEAGDMERGIGVPGRLRADRTWIVQTPLAVWVRDGVVTGFEPASP
;
A
#
# COMPACT_ATOMS: atom_id res chain seq x y z
N MET A 1 -3.33 -5.15 52.86
CA MET A 1 -3.32 -6.16 51.79
C MET A 1 -3.05 -5.47 50.46
N ASN A 2 -1.89 -5.69 49.86
CA ASN A 2 -1.62 -5.13 48.53
C ASN A 2 -2.44 -5.91 47.48
N PRO A 3 -3.25 -5.23 46.66
CA PRO A 3 -4.06 -5.89 45.65
C PRO A 3 -3.14 -6.58 44.62
N ARG A 4 -3.29 -7.91 44.48
CA ARG A 4 -2.55 -8.68 43.47
C ARG A 4 -2.84 -8.11 42.07
N PRO A 5 -1.84 -8.01 41.19
CA PRO A 5 -2.05 -7.58 39.80
C PRO A 5 -3.01 -8.55 39.09
N THR A 6 -3.88 -8.02 38.22
CA THR A 6 -4.68 -8.85 37.32
C THR A 6 -3.76 -9.31 36.18
N PRO A 7 -3.46 -10.61 36.05
CA PRO A 7 -2.52 -11.12 35.05
C PRO A 7 -2.92 -10.78 33.61
N GLY A 8 -4.21 -10.49 33.36
CA GLY A 8 -4.73 -10.13 32.05
C GLY A 8 -4.10 -8.90 31.40
N TYR A 9 -3.88 -7.79 32.15
CA TYR A 9 -3.33 -6.57 31.53
C TYR A 9 -1.90 -6.78 31.04
N ALA A 10 -1.08 -7.47 31.84
CA ALA A 10 0.31 -7.73 31.48
C ALA A 10 0.41 -8.59 30.23
N ALA A 11 -0.38 -9.66 30.13
CA ALA A 11 -0.44 -10.51 28.95
C ALA A 11 -0.90 -9.71 27.72
N LEU A 12 -1.98 -8.93 27.83
CA LEU A 12 -2.52 -8.11 26.75
C LEU A 12 -1.49 -7.09 26.25
N SER A 13 -0.83 -6.37 27.17
CA SER A 13 0.20 -5.36 26.83
C SER A 13 1.40 -5.98 26.12
N VAL A 14 1.82 -7.19 26.51
CA VAL A 14 2.90 -7.93 25.85
C VAL A 14 2.48 -8.37 24.46
N ILE A 15 1.30 -8.98 24.30
CA ILE A 15 0.79 -9.40 22.99
C ILE A 15 0.72 -8.21 22.04
N LEU A 16 0.05 -7.12 22.45
CA LEU A 16 -0.06 -5.91 21.64
C LEU A 16 1.31 -5.32 21.31
N GLY A 17 2.20 -5.22 22.31
CA GLY A 17 3.53 -4.67 22.12
C GLY A 17 4.37 -5.46 21.11
N LEU A 18 4.29 -6.78 21.16
CA LEU A 18 4.98 -7.66 20.21
C LEU A 18 4.39 -7.57 18.81
N THR A 19 3.06 -7.47 18.68
CA THR A 19 2.42 -7.26 17.38
C THR A 19 2.87 -5.95 16.74
N LEU A 20 2.90 -4.85 17.50
CA LEU A 20 3.36 -3.54 17.02
C LEU A 20 4.84 -3.55 16.65
N ALA A 21 5.68 -4.21 17.46
CA ALA A 21 7.10 -4.38 17.15
C ALA A 21 7.31 -5.20 15.86
N ALA A 22 6.56 -6.30 15.68
CA ALA A 22 6.62 -7.08 14.45
C ALA A 22 6.20 -6.24 13.23
N ALA A 23 5.08 -5.51 13.32
CA ALA A 23 4.56 -4.67 12.24
C ALA A 23 5.55 -3.54 11.86
N GLY A 24 6.05 -2.80 12.86
CA GLY A 24 7.02 -1.73 12.64
C GLY A 24 8.35 -2.26 12.10
N GLY A 25 8.80 -3.43 12.57
CA GLY A 25 10.00 -4.10 12.07
C GLY A 25 9.89 -4.51 10.61
N LEU A 26 8.78 -5.13 10.21
CA LEU A 26 8.51 -5.51 8.82
C LEU A 26 8.52 -4.28 7.89
N LYS A 27 7.82 -3.21 8.27
CA LYS A 27 7.78 -1.94 7.51
C LYS A 27 9.16 -1.29 7.40
N THR A 28 9.93 -1.29 8.49
CA THR A 28 11.28 -0.71 8.50
C THR A 28 12.20 -1.50 7.58
N ALA A 29 12.12 -2.82 7.62
CA ALA A 29 12.92 -3.67 6.75
C ALA A 29 12.57 -3.50 5.27
N GLU A 30 11.28 -3.41 4.93
CA GLU A 30 10.84 -3.11 3.57
C GLU A 30 11.46 -1.80 3.04
N THR A 31 11.48 -0.76 3.88
CA THR A 31 12.11 0.52 3.55
C THR A 31 13.63 0.40 3.37
N LEU A 32 14.30 -0.37 4.24
CA LEU A 32 15.75 -0.59 4.18
C LEU A 32 16.18 -1.45 2.97
N LEU A 33 15.31 -2.36 2.53
CA LEU A 33 15.56 -3.22 1.37
C LEU A 33 15.24 -2.54 0.03
N GLY A 34 14.89 -1.24 0.05
CA GLY A 34 14.73 -0.44 -1.16
C GLY A 34 13.37 -0.57 -1.83
N ALA A 35 12.34 -1.06 -1.12
CA ALA A 35 10.98 -0.95 -1.64
C ALA A 35 10.61 0.54 -1.73
N PRO A 36 10.07 0.99 -2.88
CA PRO A 36 9.60 2.37 -3.00
C PRO A 36 8.52 2.61 -1.92
N PRO A 37 8.52 3.77 -1.25
CA PRO A 37 7.49 4.06 -0.26
C PRO A 37 6.12 3.94 -0.95
N PRO A 38 5.10 3.40 -0.24
CA PRO A 38 3.78 3.30 -0.82
C PRO A 38 3.33 4.69 -1.31
N PRO A 39 2.68 4.79 -2.48
CA PRO A 39 2.19 6.05 -3.01
C PRO A 39 0.96 6.49 -2.19
N LEU A 40 1.17 6.89 -0.93
CA LEU A 40 0.16 7.55 -0.13
C LEU A 40 0.03 8.98 -0.69
N GLY A 41 -1.10 9.17 -1.38
CA GLY A 41 -1.29 10.21 -2.38
C GLY A 41 -0.94 11.63 -1.92
N SER A 42 -0.25 12.37 -2.81
CA SER A 42 -0.07 13.83 -2.99
C SER A 42 -0.10 14.80 -1.79
N GLY A 43 -0.20 14.33 -0.56
CA GLY A 43 -0.32 15.13 0.65
C GLY A 43 0.99 15.82 0.98
N ARG A 44 0.89 17.07 1.46
CA ARG A 44 2.02 17.96 1.80
C ARG A 44 2.90 17.47 2.97
N LEU A 45 2.73 16.24 3.44
CA LEU A 45 3.59 15.71 4.50
C LEU A 45 4.94 15.35 3.88
N PRO A 46 6.06 15.89 4.39
CA PRO A 46 7.37 15.59 3.82
C PRO A 46 7.65 14.09 3.94
N ALA A 47 8.17 13.48 2.88
CA ALA A 47 8.45 12.05 2.81
C ALA A 47 9.23 11.53 4.03
N ALA A 48 10.14 12.34 4.58
CA ALA A 48 10.90 12.04 5.79
C ALA A 48 10.02 11.76 7.03
N LEU A 49 8.89 12.46 7.18
CA LEU A 49 7.94 12.23 8.27
C LEU A 49 7.20 10.89 8.11
N LEU A 50 6.91 10.48 6.88
CA LEU A 50 6.28 9.20 6.58
C LEU A 50 7.26 8.03 6.77
N SER A 51 8.53 8.20 6.40
CA SER A 51 9.58 7.19 6.60
C SER A 51 9.91 6.91 8.07
N GLY A 52 9.64 7.86 8.98
CA GLY A 52 9.89 7.70 10.41
C GLY A 52 8.81 6.90 11.16
N TRP A 53 7.61 6.78 10.61
CA TRP A 53 6.46 6.17 11.29
C TRP A 53 6.67 4.69 11.70
N PRO A 54 7.25 3.82 10.85
CA PRO A 54 7.56 2.42 11.23
C PRO A 54 8.44 2.30 12.48
N VAL A 55 9.40 3.21 12.64
CA VAL A 55 10.31 3.23 13.79
C VAL A 55 9.56 3.59 15.08
N VAL A 56 8.61 4.53 14.99
CA VAL A 56 7.74 4.90 16.11
C VAL A 56 6.87 3.71 16.52
N GLU A 57 6.26 2.99 15.57
CA GLU A 57 5.48 1.78 15.87
C GLU A 57 6.33 0.71 16.57
N PHE A 58 7.55 0.48 16.08
CA PHE A 58 8.48 -0.47 16.68
C PHE A 58 8.84 -0.09 18.13
N ALA A 59 9.21 1.17 18.36
CA ALA A 59 9.58 1.67 19.67
C ALA A 59 8.40 1.61 20.66
N LEU A 60 7.19 1.97 20.21
CA LEU A 60 5.97 1.86 21.02
C LEU A 60 5.65 0.40 21.36
N GLY A 61 5.85 -0.52 20.43
CA GLY A 61 5.70 -1.95 20.66
C GLY A 61 6.61 -2.47 21.78
N LEU A 62 7.90 -2.12 21.71
CA LEU A 62 8.86 -2.45 22.77
C LEU A 62 8.50 -1.80 24.11
N TRP A 63 8.03 -0.55 24.08
CA TRP A 63 7.61 0.16 25.29
C TRP A 63 6.43 -0.54 25.98
N LEU A 64 5.38 -0.91 25.22
CA LEU A 64 4.22 -1.67 25.71
C LEU A 64 4.62 -3.05 26.24
N ALA A 65 5.52 -3.76 25.56
CA ALA A 65 5.98 -5.08 25.98
C ALA A 65 6.84 -5.02 27.25
N SER A 66 7.64 -3.97 27.42
CA SER A 66 8.49 -3.79 28.62
C SER A 66 7.68 -3.57 29.91
N GLY A 67 6.46 -3.03 29.79
CA GLY A 67 5.65 -2.60 30.91
C GLY A 67 6.22 -1.37 31.65
N ALA A 68 7.17 -0.64 31.07
CA ALA A 68 7.66 0.61 31.62
C ALA A 68 6.56 1.68 31.59
N ARG A 69 6.32 2.38 32.72
CA ARG A 69 5.25 3.40 32.86
C ARG A 69 3.90 2.93 32.29
N PRO A 70 3.29 1.86 32.84
CA PRO A 70 2.16 1.17 32.23
C PRO A 70 0.90 2.05 32.09
N SER A 71 0.74 3.07 32.93
CA SER A 71 -0.34 4.06 32.78
C SER A 71 -0.18 4.90 31.52
N ALA A 72 1.04 5.40 31.25
CA ALA A 72 1.34 6.17 30.06
C ALA A 72 1.31 5.29 28.81
N ALA A 73 1.91 4.09 28.87
CA ALA A 73 1.88 3.13 27.77
C ALA A 73 0.45 2.75 27.39
N ARG A 74 -0.43 2.54 28.39
CA ARG A 74 -1.87 2.30 28.16
C ARG A 74 -2.55 3.45 27.45
N ALA A 75 -2.36 4.69 27.92
CA ALA A 75 -2.99 5.86 27.31
C ALA A 75 -2.56 6.02 25.84
N VAL A 76 -1.26 5.89 25.57
CA VAL A 76 -0.72 5.96 24.20
C VAL A 76 -1.22 4.79 23.35
N GLY A 77 -1.24 3.56 23.88
CA GLY A 77 -1.76 2.39 23.19
C GLY A 77 -3.24 2.52 22.81
N ILE A 78 -4.07 3.10 23.69
CA ILE A 78 -5.48 3.39 23.41
C ILE A 78 -5.61 4.40 22.26
N VAL A 79 -4.88 5.52 22.31
CA VAL A 79 -4.91 6.54 21.25
C VAL A 79 -4.46 5.95 19.91
N LEU A 80 -3.39 5.15 19.92
CA LEU A 80 -2.86 4.49 18.72
C LEU A 80 -3.87 3.49 18.13
N LEU A 81 -4.45 2.61 18.96
CA LEU A 81 -5.44 1.64 18.50
C LEU A 81 -6.73 2.30 17.99
N LEU A 82 -7.14 3.43 18.58
CA LEU A 82 -8.26 4.22 18.05
C LEU A 82 -7.94 4.76 16.66
N ALA A 83 -6.73 5.30 16.44
CA ALA A 83 -6.31 5.79 15.14
C ALA A 83 -6.25 4.65 14.09
N PHE A 84 -5.65 3.51 14.44
CA PHE A 84 -5.58 2.34 13.55
C PHE A 84 -6.96 1.73 13.27
N SER A 85 -7.83 1.65 14.27
CA SER A 85 -9.22 1.20 14.07
C SER A 85 -9.98 2.13 13.13
N GLY A 86 -9.81 3.46 13.28
CA GLY A 86 -10.45 4.44 12.40
C GLY A 86 -9.99 4.33 10.95
N LEU A 87 -8.67 4.20 10.73
CA LEU A 87 -8.11 4.00 9.40
C LEU A 87 -8.60 2.68 8.78
N THR A 88 -8.54 1.58 9.53
CA THR A 88 -8.96 0.26 9.05
C THR A 88 -10.46 0.20 8.79
N LEU A 89 -11.28 0.85 9.62
CA LEU A 89 -12.72 0.98 9.39
C LEU A 89 -13.00 1.73 8.08
N HIS A 90 -12.29 2.83 7.83
CA HIS A 90 -12.40 3.54 6.55
C HIS A 90 -12.07 2.62 5.37
N GLN A 91 -10.98 1.84 5.46
CA GLN A 91 -10.61 0.87 4.43
C GLN A 91 -11.69 -0.19 4.18
N VAL A 92 -12.30 -0.74 5.25
CA VAL A 92 -13.42 -1.69 5.16
C VAL A 92 -14.62 -1.05 4.44
N VAL A 93 -14.99 0.18 4.80
CA VAL A 93 -16.11 0.90 4.18
C VAL A 93 -15.85 1.18 2.70
N THR A 94 -14.61 1.48 2.32
CA THR A 94 -14.21 1.69 0.92
C THR A 94 -14.00 0.39 0.12
N GLY A 95 -14.10 -0.78 0.75
CA GLY A 95 -13.94 -2.07 0.09
C GLY A 95 -12.49 -2.40 -0.34
N LEU A 96 -11.50 -1.87 0.38
CA LEU A 96 -10.09 -2.21 0.12
C LEU A 96 -9.79 -3.66 0.53
N ARG A 97 -8.91 -4.32 -0.24
CA ARG A 97 -8.59 -5.75 -0.06
C ARG A 97 -7.51 -6.01 0.97
N ASP A 98 -6.62 -5.06 1.20
CA ASP A 98 -5.52 -5.13 2.15
C ASP A 98 -5.38 -3.83 2.95
N CYS A 99 -4.89 -3.95 4.19
CA CYS A 99 -4.71 -2.79 5.07
C CYS A 99 -3.35 -2.11 4.92
N GLY A 100 -2.37 -2.79 4.30
CA GLY A 100 -0.97 -2.34 4.20
C GLY A 100 -0.23 -2.21 5.54
N CYS A 101 -0.87 -2.54 6.66
CA CYS A 101 -0.33 -2.27 8.00
C CYS A 101 0.79 -3.22 8.44
N PHE A 102 1.03 -4.32 7.72
CA PHE A 102 2.07 -5.30 8.04
C PHE A 102 3.15 -5.40 6.94
N GLY A 103 3.33 -4.32 6.17
CA GLY A 103 4.24 -4.29 5.03
C GLY A 103 3.86 -5.33 3.98
N PRO A 104 4.74 -6.30 3.64
CA PRO A 104 4.48 -7.28 2.58
C PRO A 104 3.38 -8.30 2.93
N VAL A 105 3.00 -8.42 4.21
CA VAL A 105 1.99 -9.39 4.66
C VAL A 105 0.60 -8.83 4.40
N LYS A 106 -0.12 -9.44 3.46
CA LYS A 106 -1.52 -9.10 3.15
C LYS A 106 -2.45 -9.65 4.20
N VAL A 107 -3.06 -8.77 4.99
CA VAL A 107 -4.10 -9.08 5.98
C VAL A 107 -5.38 -8.35 5.58
N PRO A 108 -6.54 -9.03 5.53
CA PRO A 108 -7.80 -8.38 5.19
C PRO A 108 -8.16 -7.32 6.26
N PRO A 109 -8.63 -6.11 5.86
CA PRO A 109 -8.94 -5.04 6.80
C PRO A 109 -9.93 -5.43 7.90
N THR A 110 -10.89 -6.32 7.62
CA THR A 110 -11.87 -6.79 8.63
C THR A 110 -11.22 -7.57 9.77
N ALA A 111 -10.20 -8.38 9.48
CA ALA A 111 -9.47 -9.12 10.52
C ALA A 111 -8.61 -8.19 11.38
N THR A 112 -7.96 -7.20 10.76
CA THR A 112 -7.19 -6.17 11.48
C THR A 112 -8.10 -5.34 12.39
N LEU A 113 -9.26 -4.90 11.89
CA LEU A 113 -10.23 -4.14 12.68
C LEU A 113 -10.74 -4.95 13.88
N ALA A 114 -11.07 -6.23 13.69
CA ALA A 114 -11.51 -7.10 14.78
C ALA A 114 -10.42 -7.27 15.85
N PHE A 115 -9.17 -7.43 15.44
CA PHE A 115 -8.02 -7.49 16.34
C PHE A 115 -7.85 -6.20 17.14
N ASP A 116 -7.85 -5.04 16.47
CA ASP A 116 -7.64 -3.74 17.10
C ASP A 116 -8.76 -3.42 18.11
N LEU A 117 -10.02 -3.67 17.75
CA LEU A 117 -11.15 -3.48 18.66
C LEU A 117 -11.07 -4.39 19.88
N THR A 118 -10.61 -5.63 19.72
CA THR A 118 -10.41 -6.57 20.82
C THR A 118 -9.30 -6.09 21.77
N MET A 119 -8.16 -5.66 21.23
CA MET A 119 -7.05 -5.12 22.02
C MET A 119 -7.44 -3.81 22.72
N LEU A 120 -8.17 -2.94 22.03
CA LEU A 120 -8.68 -1.68 22.56
C LEU A 120 -9.65 -1.92 23.72
N ALA A 121 -10.64 -2.80 23.54
CA ALA A 121 -11.58 -3.17 24.60
C ALA A 121 -10.84 -3.77 25.81
N GLY A 122 -9.84 -4.61 25.57
CA GLY A 122 -8.98 -5.16 26.62
C GLY A 122 -8.22 -4.08 27.39
N LEU A 123 -7.58 -3.12 26.70
CA LEU A 123 -6.86 -2.02 27.34
C LEU A 123 -7.80 -1.09 28.12
N VAL A 124 -9.02 -0.84 27.63
CA VAL A 124 -10.01 -0.01 28.31
C VAL A 124 -10.56 -0.71 29.57
N ALA A 125 -10.87 -2.01 29.47
CA ALA A 125 -11.45 -2.77 30.59
C ALA A 125 -10.43 -3.09 31.69
N LEU A 126 -9.17 -3.38 31.33
CA LEU A 126 -8.15 -3.81 32.28
C LEU A 126 -7.32 -2.62 32.78
N LYS A 127 -7.25 -2.44 34.11
CA LYS A 127 -6.45 -1.38 34.72
C LYS A 127 -4.99 -1.83 34.95
N PRO A 128 -3.99 -1.00 34.62
CA PRO A 128 -2.60 -1.30 34.92
C PRO A 128 -2.39 -1.22 36.43
N ARG A 129 -1.93 -2.32 37.05
CA ARG A 129 -1.46 -2.30 38.44
C ARG A 129 0.07 -2.34 38.43
N LEU A 130 0.68 -1.44 39.20
CA LEU A 130 2.12 -1.41 39.43
C LEU A 130 2.51 -2.68 40.20
N ALA A 131 3.06 -3.70 39.53
CA ALA A 131 3.62 -4.86 40.21
C ALA A 131 4.63 -5.64 39.37
N GLU A 132 5.70 -6.07 40.06
CA GLU A 132 6.85 -6.92 39.74
C GLU A 132 8.08 -6.31 39.02
N PRO A 133 9.30 -6.72 39.46
CA PRO A 133 10.56 -6.11 39.05
C PRO A 133 10.85 -6.31 37.55
N PRO A 134 11.48 -5.30 36.93
CA PRO A 134 11.65 -5.20 35.48
C PRO A 134 12.39 -6.39 34.85
N ALA A 135 13.34 -7.02 35.56
CA ALA A 135 14.29 -7.97 34.99
C ALA A 135 13.65 -9.18 34.27
N ARG A 136 12.61 -9.78 34.84
CA ARG A 136 11.93 -10.93 34.21
C ARG A 136 11.12 -10.53 32.97
N ARG A 137 10.59 -9.30 32.95
CA ARG A 137 9.84 -8.77 31.80
C ARG A 137 10.77 -8.41 30.65
N TRP A 138 11.94 -7.87 30.93
CA TRP A 138 12.98 -7.63 29.92
C TRP A 138 13.49 -8.94 29.32
N ALA A 139 13.70 -9.99 30.12
CA ALA A 139 14.11 -11.29 29.60
C ALA A 139 13.07 -11.91 28.65
N VAL A 140 11.78 -11.83 28.99
CA VAL A 140 10.68 -12.31 28.13
C VAL A 140 10.53 -11.44 26.88
N ALA A 141 10.55 -10.11 27.01
CA ALA A 141 10.45 -9.21 25.87
C ALA A 141 11.64 -9.36 24.91
N ALA A 142 12.86 -9.51 25.45
CA ALA A 142 14.06 -9.76 24.65
C ALA A 142 14.02 -11.13 23.97
N ALA A 143 13.61 -12.18 24.67
CA ALA A 143 13.48 -13.51 24.09
C ALA A 143 12.43 -13.57 22.98
N VAL A 144 11.28 -12.93 23.17
CA VAL A 144 10.23 -12.90 22.14
C VAL A 144 10.60 -11.96 21.00
N GLY A 145 11.22 -10.81 21.27
CA GLY A 145 11.77 -9.94 20.23
C GLY A 145 12.83 -10.65 19.39
N LEU A 146 13.71 -11.43 20.02
CA LEU A 146 14.71 -12.24 19.32
C LEU A 146 14.04 -13.37 18.51
N PHE A 147 13.04 -14.05 19.07
CA PHE A 147 12.32 -15.10 18.37
C PHE A 147 11.57 -14.56 17.14
N VAL A 148 10.84 -13.46 17.29
CA VAL A 148 10.14 -12.79 16.19
C VAL A 148 11.14 -12.27 15.16
N GLY A 149 12.24 -11.68 15.60
CA GLY A 149 13.32 -11.23 14.71
C GLY A 149 13.95 -12.38 13.92
N CYS A 150 14.29 -13.49 14.58
CA CYS A 150 14.84 -14.69 13.94
C CYS A 150 13.82 -15.40 13.05
N ALA A 151 12.53 -15.41 13.39
CA ALA A 151 11.48 -15.99 12.56
C ALA A 151 11.16 -15.14 11.33
N ALA A 152 11.28 -13.81 11.44
CA ALA A 152 11.20 -12.89 10.32
C ALA A 152 12.47 -12.92 9.45
N LEU A 153 13.63 -13.28 10.01
CA LEU A 153 14.92 -13.27 9.31
C LEU A 153 14.93 -14.08 8.00
N PRO A 154 14.39 -15.32 7.92
CA PRO A 154 14.27 -16.02 6.64
C PRO A 154 13.36 -15.30 5.62
N ALA A 155 12.30 -14.63 6.06
CA ALA A 155 11.44 -13.84 5.18
C ALA A 155 12.16 -12.56 4.69
N LEU A 156 13.00 -11.97 5.54
CA LEU A 156 13.87 -10.83 5.24
C LEU A 156 15.05 -11.19 4.33
N LEU A 157 15.61 -12.38 4.50
CA LEU A 157 16.72 -12.91 3.70
C LEU A 157 16.25 -13.57 2.41
N ARG A 158 14.94 -13.82 2.26
CA ARG A 158 14.38 -14.25 1.00
C ARG A 158 14.53 -13.06 0.07
N PRO A 159 15.35 -13.14 -1.00
CA PRO A 159 15.38 -12.07 -1.98
C PRO A 159 13.95 -11.94 -2.48
N ALA A 160 13.33 -10.80 -2.18
CA ALA A 160 12.11 -10.45 -2.87
C ALA A 160 12.44 -10.60 -4.36
N PRO A 161 11.59 -11.28 -5.17
CA PRO A 161 11.77 -11.21 -6.61
C PRO A 161 11.90 -9.72 -6.92
N ALA A 162 13.00 -9.33 -7.55
CA ALA A 162 13.24 -7.93 -7.86
C ALA A 162 12.14 -7.50 -8.82
N GLU A 163 11.04 -6.98 -8.25
CA GLU A 163 9.95 -6.43 -9.03
C GLU A 163 10.56 -5.26 -9.79
N ARG A 164 10.57 -5.39 -11.12
CA ARG A 164 11.02 -4.30 -11.98
C ARG A 164 9.90 -3.28 -11.99
N PHE A 165 10.03 -2.29 -11.11
CA PHE A 165 9.19 -1.11 -11.13
C PHE A 165 9.62 -0.23 -12.30
N GLU A 166 8.69 0.08 -13.18
CA GLU A 166 8.92 1.00 -14.28
C GLU A 166 8.00 2.21 -14.09
N VAL A 167 8.61 3.34 -13.76
CA VAL A 167 7.91 4.61 -13.59
C VAL A 167 7.73 5.21 -14.97
N ILE A 168 6.49 5.42 -15.35
CA ILE A 168 6.11 6.08 -16.60
C ILE A 168 6.10 7.58 -16.34
N ASP A 169 7.21 8.25 -16.68
CA ASP A 169 7.28 9.71 -16.74
C ASP A 169 6.99 10.17 -18.16
N SER A 170 5.84 10.82 -18.36
CA SER A 170 5.36 11.26 -19.67
C SER A 170 5.91 12.62 -20.11
N SER A 171 6.64 13.34 -19.24
CA SER A 171 6.99 14.75 -19.43
C SER A 171 7.85 15.03 -20.66
N ASP A 172 8.61 14.05 -21.16
CA ASP A 172 9.55 14.21 -22.28
C ASP A 172 9.21 13.40 -23.53
N TRP A 173 8.00 12.82 -23.61
CA TRP A 173 7.65 11.93 -24.72
C TRP A 173 7.30 12.67 -26.01
N VAL A 174 6.82 13.92 -25.94
CA VAL A 174 6.36 14.65 -27.12
C VAL A 174 7.50 14.77 -28.14
N GLY A 175 7.23 14.38 -29.39
CA GLY A 175 8.20 14.33 -30.47
C GLY A 175 9.09 13.08 -30.48
N ARG A 176 8.94 12.17 -29.52
CA ARG A 176 9.66 10.89 -29.47
C ARG A 176 8.75 9.73 -29.88
N ARG A 177 9.38 8.63 -30.28
CA ARG A 177 8.69 7.35 -30.47
C ARG A 177 8.00 6.95 -29.16
N PHE A 178 6.76 6.47 -29.25
CA PHE A 178 5.96 6.08 -28.08
C PHE A 178 6.71 5.04 -27.24
N PRO A 179 7.14 5.37 -26.00
CA PRO A 179 8.04 4.50 -25.23
C PRO A 179 7.44 3.14 -24.90
N LEU A 180 6.12 3.06 -24.76
CA LEU A 180 5.41 1.81 -24.43
C LEU A 180 5.08 0.95 -25.65
N LEU A 181 5.53 1.33 -26.84
CA LEU A 181 5.20 0.63 -28.08
C LEU A 181 5.67 -0.83 -28.06
N GLU A 182 6.87 -1.10 -27.55
CA GLU A 182 7.41 -2.47 -27.48
C GLU A 182 6.94 -3.24 -26.23
N GLU A 183 6.21 -2.56 -25.35
CA GLU A 183 5.74 -3.08 -24.07
C GLU A 183 4.24 -3.40 -24.11
N THR A 184 3.57 -3.15 -25.24
CA THR A 184 2.15 -3.47 -25.49
C THR A 184 1.96 -4.54 -26.57
N ASP A 185 0.95 -5.39 -26.39
CA ASP A 185 0.57 -6.44 -27.35
C ASP A 185 -0.05 -5.93 -28.67
N ILE A 186 -0.33 -4.63 -28.77
CA ILE A 186 -0.86 -3.97 -29.99
C ILE A 186 0.16 -3.06 -30.69
N ALA A 187 1.45 -3.26 -30.42
CA ALA A 187 2.58 -2.49 -30.95
C ALA A 187 2.46 -2.19 -32.46
N ASP A 188 2.21 -3.24 -33.24
CA ASP A 188 2.17 -3.17 -34.71
C ASP A 188 1.09 -2.23 -35.23
N ARG A 189 -0.04 -2.11 -34.51
CA ARG A 189 -1.15 -1.23 -34.91
C ARG A 189 -0.84 0.24 -34.63
N LEU A 190 -0.17 0.50 -33.50
CA LEU A 190 0.17 1.86 -33.07
C LEU A 190 1.30 2.49 -33.89
N ARG A 191 2.03 1.70 -34.70
CA ARG A 191 3.12 2.18 -35.56
C ARG A 191 2.65 3.02 -36.76
N ALA A 192 1.38 2.95 -37.13
CA ALA A 192 0.85 3.65 -38.31
C ALA A 192 -0.51 4.29 -38.04
N GLY A 193 -0.73 5.47 -38.61
CA GLY A 193 -1.99 6.21 -38.48
C GLY A 193 -2.06 7.06 -37.22
N ALA A 194 -3.22 7.67 -37.00
CA ALA A 194 -3.49 8.52 -35.83
C ALA A 194 -4.28 7.75 -34.76
N TRP A 195 -3.77 7.77 -33.54
CA TRP A 195 -4.28 7.04 -32.39
C TRP A 195 -4.41 7.95 -31.17
N LEU A 196 -5.49 7.75 -30.41
CA LEU A 196 -5.55 8.10 -29.00
C LEU A 196 -5.31 6.84 -28.19
N VAL A 197 -4.18 6.76 -27.50
CA VAL A 197 -3.84 5.66 -26.60
C VAL A 197 -4.23 6.05 -25.17
N VAL A 198 -5.14 5.30 -24.57
CA VAL A 198 -5.58 5.54 -23.18
C VAL A 198 -5.09 4.40 -22.31
N LEU A 199 -4.15 4.71 -21.41
CA LEU A 199 -3.72 3.78 -20.37
C LEU A 199 -4.74 3.78 -19.23
N HIS A 200 -5.26 2.62 -18.89
CA HIS A 200 -6.26 2.47 -17.83
C HIS A 200 -5.97 1.27 -16.93
N ARG A 201 -6.51 1.28 -15.71
CA ARG A 201 -6.52 0.11 -14.81
C ARG A 201 -7.92 -0.46 -14.70
N SER A 202 -7.99 -1.78 -14.52
CA SER A 202 -9.24 -2.46 -14.18
C SER A 202 -9.81 -1.92 -12.86
N GLY A 203 -11.10 -1.57 -12.85
CA GLY A 203 -11.79 -0.98 -11.69
C GLY A 203 -11.59 0.53 -11.48
N CYS A 204 -10.82 1.22 -12.33
CA CYS A 204 -10.63 2.66 -12.25
C CYS A 204 -11.94 3.43 -12.54
N GLU A 205 -12.56 4.01 -11.51
CA GLU A 205 -13.81 4.76 -11.64
C GLU A 205 -13.66 6.00 -12.54
N GLU A 206 -12.57 6.75 -12.38
CA GLU A 206 -12.28 7.91 -13.23
C GLU A 206 -12.13 7.50 -14.70
N CYS A 207 -11.47 6.37 -14.97
CA CYS A 207 -11.34 5.84 -16.32
C CYS A 207 -12.71 5.49 -16.91
N ARG A 208 -13.60 4.85 -16.15
CA ARG A 208 -14.98 4.57 -16.60
C ARG A 208 -15.76 5.85 -16.97
N ARG A 209 -15.50 6.96 -16.28
CA ARG A 209 -16.12 8.26 -16.58
C ARG A 209 -15.49 8.95 -17.80
N GLN A 210 -14.17 8.96 -17.91
CA GLN A 210 -13.47 9.75 -18.93
C GLN A 210 -13.32 9.04 -20.28
N VAL A 211 -13.13 7.72 -20.30
CA VAL A 211 -12.85 6.96 -21.53
C VAL A 211 -13.92 7.14 -22.62
N PRO A 212 -15.24 7.11 -22.33
CA PRO A 212 -16.25 7.33 -23.37
C PRO A 212 -16.11 8.71 -24.03
N ARG A 213 -15.91 9.76 -23.25
CA ARG A 213 -15.75 11.14 -23.74
C ARG A 213 -14.48 11.29 -24.58
N LEU A 214 -13.36 10.77 -24.09
CA LEU A 214 -12.08 10.77 -24.82
C LEU A 214 -12.19 10.03 -26.16
N THR A 215 -12.91 8.90 -26.16
CA THR A 215 -13.13 8.09 -27.36
C THR A 215 -13.95 8.86 -28.40
N GLU A 216 -15.02 9.52 -27.97
CA GLU A 216 -15.85 10.36 -28.85
C GLU A 216 -15.04 11.50 -29.46
N GLN A 217 -14.25 12.22 -28.65
CA GLN A 217 -13.37 13.30 -29.12
C GLN A 217 -12.35 12.80 -30.16
N ALA A 218 -11.73 11.64 -29.93
CA ALA A 218 -10.80 11.03 -30.88
C ALA A 218 -11.47 10.67 -32.21
N ARG A 219 -12.66 10.07 -32.18
CA ARG A 219 -13.41 9.70 -33.38
C ARG A 219 -13.80 10.92 -34.21
N LEU A 220 -14.23 12.00 -33.56
CA LEU A 220 -14.52 13.27 -34.23
C LEU A 220 -13.27 13.87 -34.89
N GLY A 221 -12.10 13.68 -34.29
CA GLY A 221 -10.79 14.04 -34.85
C GLY A 221 -10.24 13.08 -35.91
N GLY A 222 -10.98 12.03 -36.27
CA GLY A 222 -10.55 11.01 -37.23
C GLY A 222 -9.44 10.09 -36.73
N ALA A 223 -9.22 10.00 -35.41
CA ALA A 223 -8.24 9.12 -34.80
C ALA A 223 -8.89 7.81 -34.31
N SER A 224 -8.15 6.71 -34.44
CA SER A 224 -8.50 5.44 -33.81
C SER A 224 -8.24 5.50 -32.31
N VAL A 225 -8.90 4.65 -31.53
CA VAL A 225 -8.73 4.62 -30.06
C VAL A 225 -8.16 3.28 -29.65
N ALA A 226 -7.10 3.30 -28.85
CA ALA A 226 -6.50 2.14 -28.22
C ALA A 226 -6.68 2.22 -26.70
N LEU A 227 -7.31 1.21 -26.11
CA LEU A 227 -7.50 1.10 -24.67
C LEU A 227 -6.47 0.10 -24.14
N VAL A 228 -5.41 0.60 -23.51
CA VAL A 228 -4.28 -0.23 -23.06
C VAL A 228 -4.38 -0.44 -21.56
N GLU A 229 -4.65 -1.68 -21.16
CA GLU A 229 -4.72 -2.05 -19.75
C GLU A 229 -3.31 -2.06 -19.12
N VAL A 230 -3.18 -1.34 -18.01
CA VAL A 230 -2.03 -1.36 -17.12
C VAL A 230 -2.27 -2.45 -16.07
N PRO A 231 -1.57 -3.59 -16.11
CA PRO A 231 -1.82 -4.69 -15.20
C PRO A 231 -1.60 -4.27 -13.73
N THR A 232 -2.48 -4.72 -12.85
CA THR A 232 -2.32 -4.64 -11.40
C THR A 232 -1.78 -5.97 -10.87
N VAL A 233 -0.88 -5.93 -9.88
CA VAL A 233 -0.31 -7.14 -9.28
C VAL A 233 -1.42 -8.04 -8.73
N GLY A 234 -1.58 -9.23 -9.32
CA GLY A 234 -2.61 -10.20 -8.92
C GLY A 234 -4.04 -9.85 -9.34
N GLY A 235 -4.24 -8.86 -10.23
CA GLY A 235 -5.54 -8.58 -10.83
C GLY A 235 -5.79 -9.46 -12.05
N GLU A 236 -6.98 -10.05 -12.13
CA GLU A 236 -7.47 -10.63 -13.38
C GLU A 236 -7.71 -9.51 -14.41
N ALA A 237 -7.54 -9.82 -15.69
CA ALA A 237 -7.84 -8.88 -16.76
C ALA A 237 -9.32 -8.48 -16.65
N GLY A 238 -9.59 -7.18 -16.53
CA GLY A 238 -10.96 -6.69 -16.47
C GLY A 238 -11.60 -6.74 -17.85
N ASP A 239 -12.84 -7.21 -17.93
CA ASP A 239 -13.70 -7.01 -19.11
C ASP A 239 -14.13 -5.52 -19.16
N MET A 240 -13.22 -4.63 -19.56
CA MET A 240 -13.63 -3.31 -20.02
C MET A 240 -14.40 -3.48 -21.34
N GLU A 241 -15.50 -2.73 -21.49
CA GLU A 241 -16.49 -2.92 -22.55
C GLU A 241 -15.85 -3.05 -23.94
N ARG A 242 -15.92 -4.26 -24.50
CA ARG A 242 -15.47 -4.55 -25.86
C ARG A 242 -16.30 -3.70 -26.83
N GLY A 243 -15.65 -2.86 -27.63
CA GLY A 243 -16.29 -2.08 -28.70
C GLY A 243 -16.00 -0.57 -28.69
N ILE A 244 -15.41 -0.04 -27.61
CA ILE A 244 -15.06 1.39 -27.53
C ILE A 244 -13.79 1.69 -28.33
N GLY A 245 -12.81 0.79 -28.30
CA GLY A 245 -11.54 0.92 -29.03
C GLY A 245 -10.89 -0.44 -29.27
N VAL A 246 -9.67 -0.40 -29.81
CA VAL A 246 -8.81 -1.58 -29.92
C VAL A 246 -8.26 -1.88 -28.52
N PRO A 247 -8.57 -3.05 -27.92
CA PRO A 247 -8.02 -3.42 -26.63
C PRO A 247 -6.54 -3.78 -26.81
N GLY A 248 -5.72 -3.34 -25.86
CA GLY A 248 -4.34 -3.78 -25.70
C GLY A 248 -3.99 -3.91 -24.23
N ARG A 249 -2.82 -4.46 -23.94
CA ARG A 249 -2.33 -4.68 -22.59
C ARG A 249 -0.83 -4.44 -22.53
N LEU A 250 -0.37 -3.80 -21.46
CA LEU A 250 1.06 -3.75 -21.15
C LEU A 250 1.54 -5.09 -20.61
N ARG A 251 2.80 -5.43 -20.84
CA ARG A 251 3.39 -6.67 -20.32
C ARG A 251 3.20 -6.79 -18.81
N ALA A 252 2.82 -7.98 -18.36
CA ALA A 252 2.53 -8.29 -16.97
C ALA A 252 3.76 -8.71 -16.14
N ASP A 253 4.95 -8.77 -16.76
CA ASP A 253 6.22 -9.13 -16.10
C ASP A 253 6.90 -7.94 -15.39
N ARG A 254 6.26 -6.76 -15.41
CA ARG A 254 6.73 -5.54 -14.74
C ARG A 254 5.60 -4.87 -13.96
N THR A 255 5.97 -4.13 -12.92
CA THR A 255 5.04 -3.31 -12.15
C THR A 255 5.10 -1.88 -12.69
N TRP A 256 4.06 -1.48 -13.42
CA TRP A 256 3.96 -0.16 -14.03
C TRP A 256 3.44 0.86 -13.02
N ILE A 257 4.19 1.94 -12.81
CA ILE A 257 3.75 3.10 -12.02
C ILE A 257 3.37 4.21 -12.99
N VAL A 258 2.05 4.42 -13.14
CA VAL A 258 1.46 5.43 -14.02
C VAL A 258 0.16 5.92 -13.42
N GLN A 259 -0.11 7.22 -13.56
CA GLN A 259 -1.41 7.80 -13.21
C GLN A 259 -2.42 7.43 -14.28
N THR A 260 -3.56 6.85 -13.88
CA THR A 260 -4.64 6.47 -14.80
C THR A 260 -5.91 7.29 -14.53
N PRO A 261 -6.62 7.73 -15.57
CA PRO A 261 -6.30 7.52 -16.98
C PRO A 261 -5.13 8.39 -17.46
N LEU A 262 -4.28 7.86 -18.35
CA LEU A 262 -3.30 8.64 -19.11
C LEU A 262 -3.66 8.54 -20.59
N ALA A 263 -3.99 9.69 -21.20
CA ALA A 263 -4.38 9.76 -22.61
C ALA A 263 -3.26 10.41 -23.44
N VAL A 264 -2.79 9.67 -24.44
CA VAL A 264 -1.61 10.02 -25.25
C VAL A 264 -2.00 10.01 -26.72
N TRP A 265 -1.74 11.11 -27.40
CA TRP A 265 -1.94 11.21 -28.84
C TRP A 265 -0.70 10.68 -29.57
N VAL A 266 -0.87 9.64 -30.39
CA VAL A 266 0.20 8.98 -31.13
C VAL A 266 -0.10 9.05 -32.62
N ARG A 267 0.86 9.49 -33.44
CA ARG A 267 0.77 9.47 -34.90
C ARG A 267 2.00 8.78 -35.46
N ASP A 268 1.78 7.73 -36.24
CA ASP A 268 2.85 6.94 -36.87
C ASP A 268 3.92 6.50 -35.86
N GLY A 269 3.46 6.02 -34.69
CA GLY A 269 4.32 5.59 -33.59
C GLY A 269 5.01 6.72 -32.80
N VAL A 270 4.78 7.99 -33.10
CA VAL A 270 5.38 9.15 -32.42
C VAL A 270 4.34 9.85 -31.54
N VAL A 271 4.73 10.21 -30.31
CA VAL A 271 3.86 10.95 -29.40
C VAL A 271 3.78 12.40 -29.85
N THR A 272 2.55 12.87 -30.07
CA THR A 272 2.25 14.23 -30.56
C THR A 272 1.70 15.14 -29.47
N GLY A 273 1.19 14.57 -28.37
CA GLY A 273 0.67 15.32 -27.24
C GLY A 273 0.00 14.44 -26.21
N PHE A 274 -0.52 15.08 -25.17
CA PHE A 274 -1.28 14.46 -24.08
C PHE A 274 -2.60 15.19 -23.92
N GLU A 275 -3.64 14.44 -23.58
CA GLU A 275 -4.85 15.07 -23.07
C GLU A 275 -4.63 15.33 -21.57
N PRO A 276 -4.77 16.57 -21.08
CA PRO A 276 -4.68 16.83 -19.65
C PRO A 276 -5.78 16.03 -18.94
N ALA A 277 -5.40 15.29 -17.89
CA ALA A 277 -6.39 14.74 -16.97
C ALA A 277 -7.23 15.92 -16.46
N SER A 278 -8.53 15.92 -16.77
CA SER A 278 -9.42 16.93 -16.21
C SER A 278 -9.38 16.78 -14.68
N PRO A 279 -9.14 17.87 -13.93
CA PRO A 279 -9.08 17.82 -12.47
C PRO A 279 -10.42 17.44 -11.84
#